data_AF-A0AAV7AS61-F1
#
_entry.id   AF-A0AAV7AS61-F1
#
_cell.length_a   1.000
_cell.length_b   1.000
_cell.length_c   1.000
_cell.angle_alpha   90.00
_cell.angle_beta   90.00
_cell.angle_gamma   90.00
#
_symmetry.space_group_name_H-M   'P 1'
#
loop_
_entity.id
_entity.type
_entity.pdbx_description
1 polymer ?
#
loop_
_entity_poly.entity_id
_entity_poly.type
_entity_poly.pdbx_seq_one_letter_code
_entity_poly.pdbx_strand_id
1 'polypeptide(L)'
;MSADIGCLSPQACLRRVPCCGGIMPVSAEKIQRELSMFVTDVNFQDEDLTDKLVEICTVHRLTEDQLVDEWMAFSATKNLPLNVGNLCAMEHEVLNKKNPKRPIVKKEKHCGNRDFNSIQELIEVETEEENLLDSYATPAKGSQKRNLSTPENPKSKRVPSMSRSPHLLFSPASFSPSATPSQKYSSRTNRGEVVTSFGEVQGTTWSGGNGKYTKVEPITLQEEESLTKSYKYMFQKLTDIRDAVGSKIEELGEALKNHFHIEEFTSVSFPAQETVTVLGQIGCDSNGKLNSKSVILEGDREHSSGMQVPVDLSELKEYSLFPGQVVVMEGTNSTGRKFVASKLYEGIPLPFHQPNMDSEDCAQQMIIAACGPFTTSDTITYDALKDLVDVINRDRPDVCILLGPFLDSKHEQVENLQLTVTFEEVFKSCLKMIIEGTRP
;
A
#
# COMPACT_ATOMS: atom_id res chain seq x y z
N MET A 1 -29.61 -62.00 5.85
CA MET A 1 -30.71 -61.46 6.68
C MET A 1 -30.18 -60.27 7.47
N SER A 2 -30.25 -59.08 6.88
CA SER A 2 -30.11 -57.82 7.61
C SER A 2 -31.00 -56.82 6.88
N ALA A 3 -32.05 -56.41 7.56
CA ALA A 3 -33.13 -55.58 7.04
C ALA A 3 -32.88 -54.11 7.40
N ASP A 4 -33.10 -53.27 6.39
CA ASP A 4 -33.75 -51.96 6.34
C ASP A 4 -33.84 -50.99 7.54
N ILE A 5 -33.38 -49.75 7.19
CA ILE A 5 -34.06 -48.43 7.26
C ILE A 5 -34.44 -47.85 8.63
N GLY A 6 -33.94 -46.62 8.88
CA GLY A 6 -34.54 -45.67 9.82
C GLY A 6 -33.78 -44.35 9.97
N CYS A 7 -34.09 -43.37 9.13
CA CYS A 7 -33.76 -41.95 9.36
C CYS A 7 -34.43 -41.43 10.63
N LEU A 8 -33.68 -40.80 11.54
CA LEU A 8 -34.19 -39.88 12.57
C LEU A 8 -33.14 -38.81 12.87
N SER A 9 -33.59 -37.56 12.86
CA SER A 9 -32.84 -36.32 13.10
C SER A 9 -32.45 -36.16 14.58
N PRO A 10 -31.43 -35.34 14.89
CA PRO A 10 -31.25 -34.79 16.24
C PRO A 10 -31.62 -33.30 16.29
N GLN A 11 -32.68 -33.00 17.03
CA GLN A 11 -32.92 -31.67 17.60
C GLN A 11 -31.94 -31.42 18.78
N ALA A 12 -31.50 -30.15 18.86
CA ALA A 12 -31.20 -29.40 20.08
C ALA A 12 -30.01 -29.81 20.97
N CYS A 13 -28.93 -29.02 20.87
CA CYS A 13 -28.13 -28.59 22.02
C CYS A 13 -27.58 -27.17 21.81
N LEU A 14 -28.47 -26.16 21.91
CA LEU A 14 -28.08 -24.77 22.14
C LEU A 14 -27.83 -24.60 23.64
N ARG A 15 -26.55 -24.60 24.06
CA ARG A 15 -26.14 -24.09 25.37
C ARG A 15 -25.70 -22.63 25.24
N ARG A 16 -26.30 -21.81 26.10
CA ARG A 16 -26.14 -20.36 26.28
C ARG A 16 -24.68 -19.97 26.53
N VAL A 17 -24.24 -18.90 25.87
CA VAL A 17 -23.11 -18.05 26.26
C VAL A 17 -23.70 -16.64 26.50
N PRO A 18 -23.30 -15.92 27.57
CA PRO A 18 -24.09 -14.81 28.12
C PRO A 18 -23.94 -13.50 27.34
N CYS A 19 -25.04 -12.75 27.33
CA CYS A 19 -25.21 -11.42 26.76
C CYS A 19 -24.26 -10.37 27.37
N CYS A 20 -23.71 -9.50 26.51
CA CYS A 20 -23.21 -8.18 26.86
C CYS A 20 -23.67 -7.18 25.78
N GLY A 21 -24.51 -6.20 26.16
CA GLY A 21 -24.84 -5.00 25.37
C GLY A 21 -26.00 -5.15 24.37
N GLY A 22 -27.25 -5.00 24.84
CA GLY A 22 -28.45 -5.12 24.01
C GLY A 22 -28.66 -3.95 23.04
N ILE A 23 -28.74 -4.27 21.74
CA ILE A 23 -29.49 -3.51 20.74
C ILE A 23 -30.77 -4.34 20.53
N MET A 24 -31.94 -3.77 20.79
CA MET A 24 -33.21 -4.45 20.47
C MET A 24 -33.31 -4.62 18.95
N PRO A 25 -33.90 -5.73 18.45
CA PRO A 25 -34.13 -5.88 17.01
C PRO A 25 -35.06 -4.77 16.52
N VAL A 26 -34.64 -4.08 15.46
CA VAL A 26 -35.41 -3.01 14.79
C VAL A 26 -36.70 -3.61 14.21
N SER A 27 -37.85 -3.03 14.53
CA SER A 27 -39.15 -3.52 14.04
C SER A 27 -39.69 -2.65 12.91
N ALA A 28 -39.87 -3.25 11.72
CA ALA A 28 -40.46 -2.61 10.54
C ALA A 28 -41.85 -2.02 10.83
N GLU A 29 -42.69 -2.76 11.57
CA GLU A 29 -44.04 -2.30 11.94
C GLU A 29 -44.02 -1.03 12.80
N LYS A 30 -42.98 -0.85 13.63
CA LYS A 30 -42.84 0.33 14.49
C LYS A 30 -42.39 1.55 13.68
N ILE A 31 -41.45 1.38 12.75
CA ILE A 31 -41.03 2.44 11.83
C ILE A 31 -42.22 2.94 10.99
N GLN A 32 -43.03 2.02 10.47
CA GLN A 32 -44.22 2.35 9.69
C GLN A 32 -45.25 3.14 10.50
N ARG A 33 -45.50 2.77 11.77
CA ARG A 33 -46.41 3.51 12.67
C ARG A 33 -45.93 4.93 12.91
N GLU A 34 -44.65 5.12 13.24
CA GLU A 34 -44.08 6.45 13.50
C GLU A 34 -44.11 7.32 12.23
N LEU A 35 -43.72 6.79 11.05
CA LEU A 35 -43.78 7.53 9.79
C LEU A 35 -45.22 7.90 9.38
N SER A 36 -46.19 7.03 9.65
CA SER A 36 -47.60 7.28 9.32
C SER A 36 -48.21 8.47 10.08
N MET A 37 -47.58 8.90 11.18
CA MET A 37 -48.00 10.11 11.91
C MET A 37 -47.62 11.40 11.19
N PHE A 38 -46.61 11.37 10.31
CA PHE A 38 -46.02 12.56 9.70
C PHE A 38 -46.14 12.59 8.17
N VAL A 39 -46.33 11.45 7.51
CA VAL A 39 -46.42 11.36 6.06
C VAL A 39 -47.74 10.66 5.67
N THR A 40 -48.65 11.41 5.06
CA THR A 40 -50.04 10.95 4.77
C THR A 40 -50.19 10.14 3.48
N ASP A 41 -49.20 10.16 2.58
CA ASP A 41 -49.27 9.51 1.25
C ASP A 41 -48.10 8.53 1.02
N VAL A 42 -47.93 7.54 1.90
CA VAL A 42 -46.91 6.49 1.74
C VAL A 42 -47.54 5.13 1.55
N ASN A 43 -47.22 4.47 0.45
CA ASN A 43 -47.61 3.09 0.22
C ASN A 43 -46.59 2.14 0.89
N PHE A 44 -46.83 1.79 2.15
CA PHE A 44 -46.00 0.83 2.90
C PHE A 44 -46.20 -0.64 2.46
N GLN A 45 -46.94 -0.91 1.38
CA GLN A 45 -47.01 -2.23 0.75
C GLN A 45 -45.79 -2.52 -0.17
N ASP A 46 -44.91 -1.54 -0.34
CA ASP A 46 -43.65 -1.71 -1.05
C ASP A 46 -42.60 -2.35 -0.12
N GLU A 47 -42.28 -3.62 -0.39
CA GLU A 47 -41.28 -4.38 0.37
C GLU A 47 -39.89 -3.73 0.25
N ASP A 48 -39.53 -3.17 -0.91
CA ASP A 48 -38.23 -2.53 -1.14
C ASP A 48 -38.03 -1.28 -0.28
N LEU A 49 -39.12 -0.51 -0.06
CA LEU A 49 -39.09 0.66 0.80
C LEU A 49 -38.92 0.29 2.28
N THR A 50 -39.63 -0.75 2.71
CA THR A 50 -39.58 -1.22 4.10
C THR A 50 -38.22 -1.83 4.43
N ASP A 51 -37.68 -2.62 3.52
CA ASP A 51 -36.35 -3.23 3.66
C ASP A 51 -35.26 -2.16 3.74
N LYS A 52 -35.32 -1.11 2.90
CA LYS A 52 -34.33 -0.04 2.95
C LYS A 52 -34.36 0.76 4.25
N LEU A 53 -35.54 0.98 4.84
CA LEU A 53 -35.68 1.64 6.14
C LEU A 53 -35.05 0.81 7.28
N VAL A 54 -35.28 -0.50 7.28
CA VAL A 54 -34.69 -1.42 8.26
C VAL A 54 -33.18 -1.55 8.07
N GLU A 55 -32.71 -1.59 6.82
CA GLU A 55 -31.31 -1.59 6.45
C GLU A 55 -30.59 -0.36 7.03
N ILE A 56 -31.12 0.86 6.79
CA ILE A 56 -30.50 2.10 7.28
C ILE A 56 -30.44 2.12 8.82
N CYS A 57 -31.50 1.72 9.52
CA CYS A 57 -31.48 1.59 10.98
C CYS A 57 -30.40 0.62 11.47
N THR A 58 -30.23 -0.50 10.78
CA THR A 58 -29.28 -1.56 11.15
C THR A 58 -27.83 -1.14 10.88
N VAL A 59 -27.56 -0.57 9.71
CA VAL A 59 -26.22 -0.13 9.28
C VAL A 59 -25.72 1.03 10.13
N HIS A 60 -26.59 2.03 10.38
CA HIS A 60 -26.21 3.25 11.11
C HIS A 60 -26.50 3.19 12.63
N ARG A 61 -26.98 2.04 13.12
CA ARG A 61 -27.36 1.81 14.53
C ARG A 61 -28.33 2.87 15.09
N LEU A 62 -29.30 3.27 14.27
CA LEU A 62 -30.32 4.24 14.65
C LEU A 62 -31.52 3.53 15.30
N THR A 63 -32.14 4.17 16.29
CA THR A 63 -33.46 3.74 16.78
C THR A 63 -34.55 4.13 15.78
N GLU A 64 -35.72 3.49 15.85
CA GLU A 64 -36.81 3.77 14.90
C GLU A 64 -37.18 5.27 14.90
N ASP A 65 -37.27 5.87 16.08
CA ASP A 65 -37.60 7.29 16.27
C ASP A 65 -36.52 8.21 15.68
N GLN A 66 -35.24 7.83 15.79
CA GLN A 66 -34.11 8.61 15.25
C GLN A 66 -34.08 8.61 13.73
N LEU A 67 -34.44 7.48 13.11
CA LEU A 67 -34.55 7.40 11.66
C LEU A 67 -35.64 8.36 11.15
N VAL A 68 -36.79 8.39 11.83
CA VAL A 68 -37.91 9.27 11.46
C VAL A 68 -37.51 10.73 11.61
N ASP A 69 -36.85 11.12 12.70
CA ASP A 69 -36.36 12.48 12.90
C ASP A 69 -35.37 12.93 11.81
N GLU A 70 -34.41 12.08 11.46
CA GLU A 70 -33.42 12.37 10.41
C GLU A 70 -34.09 12.48 9.03
N TRP A 71 -35.06 11.60 8.74
CA TRP A 71 -35.85 11.68 7.51
C TRP A 71 -36.67 12.97 7.45
N MET A 72 -37.35 13.34 8.53
CA MET A 72 -38.15 14.56 8.58
C MET A 72 -37.28 15.81 8.43
N ALA A 73 -36.08 15.83 9.03
CA ALA A 73 -35.13 16.93 8.87
C ALA A 73 -34.61 17.04 7.41
N PHE A 74 -34.30 15.91 6.79
CA PHE A 74 -33.84 15.86 5.40
C PHE A 74 -34.95 16.26 4.41
N SER A 75 -36.15 15.71 4.58
CA SER A 75 -37.32 16.02 3.76
C SER A 75 -37.75 17.47 3.91
N ALA A 76 -37.77 18.04 5.13
CA ALA A 76 -38.11 19.45 5.34
C ALA A 76 -37.14 20.42 4.64
N THR A 77 -35.86 20.06 4.55
CA THR A 77 -34.84 20.92 3.92
C THR A 77 -34.94 20.91 2.39
N LYS A 78 -35.32 19.77 1.80
CA LYS A 78 -35.32 19.57 0.34
C LYS A 78 -36.71 19.42 -0.30
N ASN A 79 -37.75 19.38 0.51
CA ASN A 79 -39.15 19.15 0.15
C ASN A 79 -39.35 17.90 -0.73
N LEU A 80 -38.78 16.76 -0.29
CA LEU A 80 -38.76 15.51 -1.06
C LEU A 80 -39.74 14.47 -0.49
N PRO A 81 -40.46 13.70 -1.36
CA PRO A 81 -41.34 12.63 -0.94
C PRO A 81 -40.55 11.38 -0.49
N LEU A 82 -41.15 10.55 0.36
CA LEU A 82 -40.54 9.32 0.84
C LEU A 82 -40.56 8.24 -0.26
N ASN A 83 -39.38 7.82 -0.70
CA ASN A 83 -39.15 6.69 -1.59
C ASN A 83 -37.71 6.18 -1.42
N VAL A 84 -37.41 4.99 -1.96
CA VAL A 84 -36.10 4.34 -1.85
C VAL A 84 -34.97 5.23 -2.37
N GLY A 85 -35.16 5.91 -3.51
CA GLY A 85 -34.13 6.78 -4.10
C GLY A 85 -33.74 7.95 -3.20
N ASN A 86 -34.72 8.58 -2.57
CA ASN A 86 -34.49 9.69 -1.65
C ASN A 86 -33.93 9.23 -0.30
N LEU A 87 -34.25 8.01 0.15
CA LEU A 87 -33.60 7.39 1.32
C LEU A 87 -32.12 7.11 1.06
N CYS A 88 -31.75 6.62 -0.14
CA CYS A 88 -30.35 6.48 -0.54
C CYS A 88 -29.63 7.84 -0.59
N ALA A 89 -30.30 8.90 -1.04
CA ALA A 89 -29.75 10.25 -1.02
C ALA A 89 -29.52 10.76 0.42
N MET A 90 -30.47 10.55 1.32
CA MET A 90 -30.32 10.88 2.75
C MET A 90 -29.16 10.11 3.38
N GLU A 91 -29.06 8.82 3.10
CA GLU A 91 -27.98 7.97 3.60
C GLU A 91 -26.61 8.49 3.15
N HIS A 92 -26.45 8.79 1.86
CA HIS A 92 -25.20 9.28 1.30
C HIS A 92 -24.84 10.69 1.80
N GLU A 93 -25.81 11.59 1.89
CA GLU A 93 -25.56 12.99 2.19
C GLU A 93 -25.45 13.31 3.68
N VAL A 94 -26.18 12.57 4.52
CA VAL A 94 -26.33 12.85 5.96
C VAL A 94 -25.71 11.76 6.82
N LEU A 95 -26.07 10.49 6.59
CA LEU A 95 -25.72 9.41 7.51
C LEU A 95 -24.28 8.90 7.32
N ASN A 96 -23.81 8.75 6.08
CA ASN A 96 -22.43 8.34 5.77
C ASN A 96 -21.38 9.36 6.21
N LYS A 97 -21.78 10.63 6.44
CA LYS A 97 -20.89 11.68 6.97
C LYS A 97 -20.87 11.73 8.50
N LYS A 98 -21.79 11.04 9.18
CA LYS A 98 -21.91 10.97 10.64
C LYS A 98 -21.29 9.66 11.15
N ASN A 99 -19.96 9.56 11.21
CA ASN A 99 -19.32 8.43 11.90
C ASN A 99 -19.65 8.42 13.42
N PRO A 100 -19.84 7.24 14.05
CA PRO A 100 -20.40 7.14 15.40
C PRO A 100 -19.35 7.48 16.47
N LYS A 101 -19.65 8.50 17.28
CA LYS A 101 -18.92 8.75 18.54
C LYS A 101 -19.26 7.64 19.55
N ARG A 102 -18.23 6.96 20.09
CA ARG A 102 -18.37 5.99 21.20
C ARG A 102 -18.98 6.68 22.45
N PRO A 103 -19.77 5.96 23.28
CA PRO A 103 -20.41 6.56 24.44
C PRO A 103 -19.37 6.86 25.54
N ILE A 104 -19.26 8.14 25.91
CA ILE A 104 -18.40 8.64 26.97
C ILE A 104 -19.05 8.35 28.33
N VAL A 105 -18.33 7.64 29.20
CA VAL A 105 -18.64 7.51 30.62
C VAL A 105 -18.61 8.91 31.26
N LYS A 106 -19.70 9.29 31.92
CA LYS A 106 -19.90 10.60 32.56
C LYS A 106 -18.75 10.93 33.52
N LYS A 107 -18.00 11.99 33.22
CA LYS A 107 -17.30 12.81 34.23
C LYS A 107 -17.81 14.24 34.13
N GLU A 108 -18.03 14.83 35.31
CA GLU A 108 -18.74 16.07 35.52
C GLU A 108 -18.07 17.30 34.88
N LYS A 109 -18.95 18.21 34.47
CA LYS A 109 -18.79 19.62 34.06
C LYS A 109 -17.39 20.24 34.21
N HIS A 110 -16.78 20.57 33.07
CA HIS A 110 -16.19 21.89 32.83
C HIS A 110 -16.31 22.27 31.34
N CYS A 111 -16.74 23.51 31.09
CA CYS A 111 -16.79 24.12 29.77
C CYS A 111 -15.37 24.57 29.37
N GLY A 112 -14.87 24.11 28.22
CA GLY A 112 -13.57 24.51 27.67
C GLY A 112 -13.47 24.12 26.20
N ASN A 113 -12.93 25.03 25.39
CA ASN A 113 -12.91 25.02 23.92
C ASN A 113 -12.61 23.65 23.28
N ARG A 114 -13.30 23.37 22.17
CA ARG A 114 -12.98 22.25 21.27
C ARG A 114 -11.50 22.35 20.87
N ASP A 115 -10.75 21.31 21.22
CA ASP A 115 -9.29 21.25 21.13
C ASP A 115 -8.83 21.17 19.67
N PHE A 116 -8.15 22.22 19.20
CA PHE A 116 -7.60 22.35 17.83
C PHE A 116 -6.62 21.22 17.50
N ASN A 117 -6.02 20.61 18.51
CA ASN A 117 -5.01 19.55 18.36
C ASN A 117 -5.57 18.24 17.80
N SER A 118 -6.84 17.91 18.09
CA SER A 118 -7.44 16.64 17.64
C SER A 118 -7.81 16.63 16.15
N ILE A 119 -8.10 17.79 15.57
CA ILE A 119 -8.35 17.92 14.12
C ILE A 119 -7.01 17.95 13.37
N GLN A 120 -6.02 18.62 13.95
CA GLN A 120 -4.66 18.67 13.40
C GLN A 120 -4.03 17.27 13.30
N GLU A 121 -4.24 16.43 14.32
CA GLU A 121 -3.74 15.05 14.36
C GLU A 121 -4.40 14.16 13.28
N LEU A 122 -5.71 14.32 13.03
CA LEU A 122 -6.40 13.59 11.95
C LEU A 122 -5.92 14.02 10.56
N ILE A 123 -5.72 15.33 10.34
CA ILE A 123 -5.17 15.86 9.09
C ILE A 123 -3.73 15.36 8.88
N GLU A 124 -2.94 15.28 9.94
CA GLU A 124 -1.58 14.74 9.88
C GLU A 124 -1.57 13.25 9.52
N VAL A 125 -2.47 12.44 10.07
CA VAL A 125 -2.61 11.02 9.71
C VAL A 125 -3.04 10.83 8.27
N GLU A 126 -4.06 11.55 7.79
CA GLU A 126 -4.49 11.50 6.39
C GLU A 126 -3.36 11.93 5.43
N THR A 127 -2.64 13.00 5.79
CA THR A 127 -1.48 13.47 5.01
C THR A 127 -0.34 12.46 5.01
N GLU A 128 -0.10 11.74 6.12
CA GLU A 128 0.91 10.67 6.19
C GLU A 128 0.51 9.44 5.35
N GLU A 129 -0.77 9.06 5.34
CA GLU A 129 -1.29 7.98 4.49
C GLU A 129 -1.17 8.34 3.00
N GLU A 130 -1.53 9.56 2.60
CA GLU A 130 -1.37 10.05 1.23
C GLU A 130 0.11 10.09 0.80
N ASN A 131 1.03 10.53 1.68
CA ASN A 131 2.46 10.52 1.41
C ASN A 131 3.03 9.09 1.24
N LEU A 132 2.47 8.12 1.96
CA LEU A 132 2.87 6.72 1.85
C LEU A 132 2.43 6.11 0.52
N LEU A 133 1.22 6.43 0.06
CA LEU A 133 0.72 6.07 -1.27
C LEU A 133 1.53 6.75 -2.40
N ASP A 134 1.90 8.02 -2.22
CA ASP A 134 2.71 8.79 -3.18
C ASP A 134 4.12 8.25 -3.39
N SER A 135 4.65 7.48 -2.43
CA SER A 135 5.98 6.86 -2.50
C SER A 135 6.09 5.81 -3.62
N TYR A 136 4.96 5.30 -4.11
CA TYR A 136 4.87 4.31 -5.19
C TYR A 136 4.49 4.92 -6.54
N ALA A 137 4.38 6.24 -6.63
CA ALA A 137 4.01 6.95 -7.83
C ALA A 137 5.11 7.94 -8.25
N THR A 138 4.99 8.51 -9.45
CA THR A 138 5.85 9.62 -9.89
C THR A 138 5.81 10.74 -8.83
N PRO A 139 6.95 11.33 -8.44
CA PRO A 139 6.95 12.46 -7.51
C PRO A 139 6.08 13.60 -8.07
N ALA A 140 4.98 13.91 -7.40
CA ALA A 140 4.12 15.04 -7.77
C ALA A 140 4.82 16.38 -7.44
N LYS A 141 4.28 17.51 -7.95
CA LYS A 141 4.77 18.87 -7.67
C LYS A 141 4.70 19.18 -6.17
N GLY A 142 5.77 18.85 -5.46
CA GLY A 142 5.93 19.08 -4.04
C GLY A 142 7.05 18.20 -3.54
N SER A 143 8.18 18.80 -3.16
CA SER A 143 9.23 18.08 -2.44
C SER A 143 8.59 17.42 -1.23
N GLN A 144 8.48 16.09 -1.22
CA GLN A 144 8.24 15.35 0.01
C GLN A 144 9.27 15.86 1.04
N LYS A 145 8.80 16.43 2.14
CA LYS A 145 9.71 17.04 3.12
C LYS A 145 10.49 16.00 3.90
N ARG A 146 10.04 14.74 3.96
CA ARG A 146 10.75 13.60 4.55
C ARG A 146 10.31 12.29 3.91
N ASN A 147 11.28 11.48 3.53
CA ASN A 147 11.06 10.17 2.91
C ASN A 147 10.83 9.08 3.99
N LEU A 148 10.15 8.00 3.59
CA LEU A 148 10.00 6.79 4.39
C LEU A 148 11.36 6.09 4.51
N SER A 149 11.99 6.25 5.69
CA SER A 149 13.18 5.51 6.08
C SER A 149 12.86 4.65 7.30
N THR A 150 13.75 3.68 7.53
CA THR A 150 13.87 2.91 8.79
C THR A 150 13.64 3.78 10.03
N PRO A 151 13.13 3.19 11.14
CA PRO A 151 12.92 3.89 12.40
C PRO A 151 14.14 4.72 12.80
N GLU A 152 14.01 6.04 12.71
CA GLU A 152 15.10 6.95 13.08
C GLU A 152 15.14 7.07 14.60
N ASN A 153 16.27 6.72 15.21
CA ASN A 153 16.57 7.22 16.54
C ASN A 153 16.94 8.70 16.41
N PRO A 154 16.26 9.65 17.10
CA PRO A 154 16.56 11.06 16.96
C PRO A 154 17.98 11.34 17.48
N LYS A 155 18.94 11.55 16.57
CA LYS A 155 20.28 12.02 16.90
C LYS A 155 20.52 13.42 16.32
N SER A 156 21.27 14.21 17.10
CA SER A 156 21.46 15.65 16.96
C SER A 156 22.02 16.08 15.59
N LYS A 157 21.48 17.18 15.04
CA LYS A 157 21.75 17.79 13.72
C LYS A 157 23.17 18.38 13.54
N ARG A 158 24.20 17.87 14.20
CA ARG A 158 25.57 18.40 14.09
C ARG A 158 26.59 17.29 13.97
N VAL A 159 26.76 16.74 12.77
CA VAL A 159 28.03 16.11 12.37
C VAL A 159 28.31 16.47 10.90
N PRO A 160 29.48 17.03 10.57
CA PRO A 160 29.83 17.38 9.20
C PRO A 160 30.19 16.12 8.40
N SER A 161 29.92 16.21 7.11
CA SER A 161 30.18 15.24 6.04
C SER A 161 31.62 14.69 6.02
N MET A 162 31.78 13.39 6.28
CA MET A 162 32.74 12.49 5.61
C MET A 162 32.69 11.10 6.26
N SER A 163 31.73 10.27 5.86
CA SER A 163 31.84 8.82 6.00
C SER A 163 30.81 8.17 5.08
N ARG A 164 31.28 7.25 4.22
CA ARG A 164 30.44 6.37 3.40
C ARG A 164 29.72 5.42 4.37
N SER A 165 28.49 5.75 4.72
CA SER A 165 27.58 5.08 5.66
C SER A 165 26.16 5.23 5.08
N PRO A 166 25.20 4.31 5.33
CA PRO A 166 23.94 4.19 4.55
C PRO A 166 22.92 5.32 4.81
N HIS A 167 23.38 6.46 5.32
CA HIS A 167 22.59 7.62 5.71
C HIS A 167 22.48 8.66 4.57
N LEU A 168 23.17 8.45 3.45
CA LEU A 168 22.98 9.22 2.22
C LEU A 168 21.86 8.56 1.41
N LEU A 169 20.67 9.17 1.45
CA LEU A 169 19.55 8.78 0.61
C LEU A 169 19.89 9.10 -0.84
N PHE A 170 20.04 8.05 -1.66
CA PHE A 170 20.20 8.19 -3.10
C PHE A 170 18.85 8.58 -3.72
N SER A 171 18.59 9.87 -3.87
CA SER A 171 17.52 10.35 -4.77
C SER A 171 18.11 10.73 -6.13
N PRO A 172 17.36 10.65 -7.25
CA PRO A 172 17.82 11.18 -8.53
C PRO A 172 18.31 12.62 -8.43
N ALA A 173 17.66 13.44 -7.59
CA ALA A 173 18.05 14.83 -7.31
C ALA A 173 19.41 14.96 -6.59
N SER A 174 19.86 13.93 -5.87
CA SER A 174 21.17 13.91 -5.19
C SER A 174 22.34 13.70 -6.17
N PHE A 175 22.04 13.22 -7.37
CA PHE A 175 23.00 13.07 -8.47
C PHE A 175 22.84 14.15 -9.55
N SER A 176 21.84 15.03 -9.44
CA SER A 176 21.67 16.13 -10.38
C SER A 176 22.80 17.16 -10.21
N PRO A 177 23.40 17.69 -11.30
CA PRO A 177 24.36 18.78 -11.20
C PRO A 177 23.76 19.97 -10.46
N SER A 178 24.55 20.70 -9.69
CA SER A 178 24.14 21.94 -9.00
C SER A 178 23.85 23.11 -9.96
N ALA A 179 23.61 22.83 -11.24
CA ALA A 179 23.28 23.83 -12.24
C ALA A 179 21.92 24.45 -11.91
N THR A 180 21.83 25.79 -12.00
CA THR A 180 20.55 26.51 -11.97
C THR A 180 19.59 25.88 -12.97
N PRO A 181 18.44 25.34 -12.56
CA PRO A 181 17.47 24.74 -13.47
C PRO A 181 17.10 25.75 -14.56
N SER A 182 17.30 25.40 -15.82
CA SER A 182 16.82 26.23 -16.92
C SER A 182 15.29 26.27 -16.87
N GLN A 183 14.68 27.45 -17.10
CA GLN A 183 13.21 27.59 -17.08
C GLN A 183 12.52 26.70 -18.14
N LYS A 184 13.25 26.28 -19.17
CA LYS A 184 12.78 25.38 -20.23
C LYS A 184 13.81 24.27 -20.44
N TYR A 185 13.34 23.06 -20.73
CA TYR A 185 14.20 21.90 -21.02
C TYR A 185 15.16 22.15 -22.19
N SER A 186 14.69 22.79 -23.26
CA SER A 186 15.48 23.02 -24.47
C SER A 186 16.68 23.97 -24.30
N SER A 187 16.71 24.80 -23.26
CA SER A 187 17.82 25.73 -22.99
C SER A 187 18.84 25.21 -21.97
N ARG A 188 18.74 23.92 -21.60
CA ARG A 188 19.66 23.28 -20.65
C ARG A 188 21.09 23.24 -21.22
N THR A 189 22.08 23.51 -20.37
CA THR A 189 23.50 23.53 -20.74
C THR A 189 24.24 22.24 -20.38
N ASN A 190 23.69 21.44 -19.47
CA ASN A 190 24.25 20.19 -18.96
C ASN A 190 23.95 18.97 -19.87
N ARG A 191 23.81 19.16 -21.18
CA ARG A 191 23.52 18.05 -22.11
C ARG A 191 24.73 17.11 -22.23
N GLY A 192 24.52 15.84 -21.89
CA GLY A 192 25.55 14.80 -21.97
C GLY A 192 26.56 14.82 -20.83
N GLU A 193 26.33 15.62 -19.78
CA GLU A 193 27.18 15.62 -18.59
C GLU A 193 27.09 14.28 -17.85
N VAL A 194 28.25 13.66 -17.56
CA VAL A 194 28.33 12.43 -16.75
C VAL A 194 28.30 12.83 -15.28
N VAL A 195 27.16 12.59 -14.63
CA VAL A 195 26.93 12.98 -13.24
C VAL A 195 27.46 11.98 -12.22
N THR A 196 27.65 10.73 -12.62
CA THR A 196 28.12 9.63 -11.77
C THR A 196 28.80 8.57 -12.62
N SER A 197 29.77 7.88 -12.04
CA SER A 197 30.43 6.75 -12.67
C SER A 197 30.67 5.61 -11.69
N PHE A 198 30.73 4.40 -12.22
CA PHE A 198 30.98 3.17 -11.46
C PHE A 198 31.82 2.22 -12.31
N GLY A 199 32.76 1.51 -11.66
CA GLY A 199 33.68 0.59 -12.34
C GLY A 199 34.77 1.30 -13.15
N GLU A 200 35.34 0.57 -14.11
CA GLU A 200 36.32 1.12 -15.05
C GLU A 200 35.62 1.81 -16.21
N VAL A 201 35.71 3.14 -16.25
CA VAL A 201 35.00 3.97 -17.24
C VAL A 201 35.94 4.28 -18.41
N GLN A 202 35.59 3.85 -19.63
CA GLN A 202 36.36 4.11 -20.84
C GLN A 202 36.10 5.50 -21.44
N GLY A 203 36.25 6.55 -20.63
CA GLY A 203 36.06 7.93 -21.07
C GLY A 203 34.58 8.33 -21.22
N THR A 204 34.30 9.28 -22.12
CA THR A 204 32.97 9.89 -22.31
C THR A 204 32.21 9.38 -23.53
N THR A 205 32.83 8.50 -24.33
CA THR A 205 32.25 7.97 -25.57
C THR A 205 31.83 6.53 -25.35
N TRP A 206 30.55 6.27 -25.57
CA TRP A 206 29.94 4.96 -25.39
C TRP A 206 29.39 4.49 -26.74
N SER A 207 29.67 3.24 -27.10
CA SER A 207 29.18 2.66 -28.35
C SER A 207 28.90 1.17 -28.20
N GLY A 208 27.69 0.74 -28.52
CA GLY A 208 27.28 -0.67 -28.50
C GLY A 208 27.42 -1.36 -29.85
N GLY A 209 27.07 -2.65 -29.87
CA GLY A 209 27.07 -3.51 -31.05
C GLY A 209 25.79 -3.45 -31.90
N ASN A 210 24.84 -2.56 -31.57
CA ASN A 210 23.53 -2.44 -32.21
C ASN A 210 22.74 -3.77 -32.22
N GLY A 211 22.89 -4.59 -31.18
CA GLY A 211 22.05 -5.77 -30.95
C GLY A 211 22.41 -7.00 -31.79
N LYS A 212 23.52 -6.98 -32.55
CA LYS A 212 23.85 -8.04 -33.53
C LYS A 212 24.06 -9.42 -32.92
N TYR A 213 24.57 -9.49 -31.69
CA TYR A 213 24.92 -10.72 -30.98
C TYR A 213 24.18 -10.83 -29.65
N THR A 214 23.07 -10.11 -29.50
CA THR A 214 22.38 -9.94 -28.23
C THR A 214 21.19 -10.87 -28.16
N LYS A 215 21.15 -11.69 -27.10
CA LYS A 215 20.03 -12.57 -26.81
C LYS A 215 19.33 -12.07 -25.56
N VAL A 216 18.05 -11.73 -25.68
CA VAL A 216 17.21 -11.31 -24.55
C VAL A 216 16.21 -12.43 -24.30
N GLU A 217 16.29 -13.03 -23.11
CA GLU A 217 15.36 -14.07 -22.66
C GLU A 217 14.78 -13.67 -21.30
N PRO A 218 13.46 -13.75 -21.10
CA PRO A 218 12.88 -13.59 -19.78
C PRO A 218 13.36 -14.74 -18.87
N ILE A 219 13.87 -14.40 -17.69
CA ILE A 219 14.22 -15.40 -16.68
C ILE A 219 12.93 -15.81 -15.99
N THR A 220 12.32 -16.90 -16.46
CA THR A 220 11.09 -17.41 -15.87
C THR A 220 11.42 -18.41 -14.77
N LEU A 221 11.39 -17.97 -13.50
CA LEU A 221 11.61 -18.85 -12.34
C LEU A 221 10.39 -19.72 -12.00
N GLN A 222 9.20 -19.39 -12.54
CA GLN A 222 7.96 -20.16 -12.50
C GLN A 222 7.18 -19.91 -13.79
N GLU A 223 6.51 -20.93 -14.36
CA GLU A 223 5.71 -20.84 -15.59
C GLU A 223 4.90 -19.52 -15.65
N GLU A 224 4.95 -18.83 -16.80
CA GLU A 224 4.44 -17.47 -17.13
C GLU A 224 2.93 -17.25 -16.95
N GLU A 225 2.32 -17.91 -16.00
CA GLU A 225 0.89 -17.88 -15.82
C GLU A 225 0.43 -16.67 -14.99
N SER A 226 1.30 -15.95 -14.26
CA SER A 226 0.85 -14.87 -13.36
C SER A 226 0.19 -13.67 -14.06
N LEU A 227 0.64 -13.32 -15.29
CA LEU A 227 0.04 -12.23 -16.08
C LEU A 227 -0.97 -12.72 -17.14
N THR A 228 -0.94 -14.00 -17.48
CA THR A 228 -1.77 -14.60 -18.55
C THR A 228 -2.92 -15.44 -17.99
N LYS A 229 -2.89 -15.81 -16.70
CA LYS A 229 -4.01 -16.47 -16.00
C LYS A 229 -5.24 -15.59 -16.03
N SER A 230 -6.38 -16.25 -16.20
CA SER A 230 -7.68 -15.64 -15.91
C SER A 230 -7.73 -15.27 -14.43
N TYR A 231 -7.71 -13.98 -14.13
CA TYR A 231 -7.92 -13.45 -12.78
C TYR A 231 -9.12 -12.50 -12.77
N LYS A 232 -9.71 -12.30 -11.60
CA LYS A 232 -10.80 -11.33 -11.45
C LYS A 232 -10.21 -9.93 -11.32
N TYR A 233 -10.32 -9.15 -12.39
CA TYR A 233 -9.90 -7.77 -12.40
C TYR A 233 -10.65 -6.93 -11.35
N MET A 234 -9.94 -6.04 -10.65
CA MET A 234 -10.47 -5.17 -9.59
C MET A 234 -11.26 -5.88 -8.48
N PHE A 235 -10.94 -7.14 -8.20
CA PHE A 235 -11.59 -7.89 -7.13
C PHE A 235 -10.56 -8.75 -6.39
N GLN A 236 -10.45 -8.53 -5.08
CA GLN A 236 -9.59 -9.32 -4.20
C GLN A 236 -10.39 -9.79 -2.99
N LYS A 237 -10.22 -11.06 -2.61
CA LYS A 237 -10.78 -11.57 -1.36
C LYS A 237 -9.75 -11.38 -0.25
N LEU A 238 -10.22 -10.94 0.92
CA LEU A 238 -9.37 -10.79 2.10
C LEU A 238 -8.69 -12.11 2.52
N THR A 239 -9.34 -13.25 2.28
CA THR A 239 -8.75 -14.57 2.51
C THR A 239 -7.52 -14.80 1.66
N ASP A 240 -7.57 -14.43 0.38
CA ASP A 240 -6.49 -14.67 -0.57
C ASP A 240 -5.29 -13.76 -0.25
N ILE A 241 -5.57 -12.51 0.17
CA ILE A 241 -4.54 -11.58 0.66
C ILE A 241 -3.88 -12.13 1.92
N ARG A 242 -4.69 -12.57 2.91
CA ARG A 242 -4.18 -13.16 4.14
C ARG A 242 -3.30 -14.37 3.85
N ASP A 243 -3.74 -15.26 2.97
CA ASP A 243 -3.02 -16.48 2.64
C ASP A 243 -1.70 -16.14 1.91
N ALA A 244 -1.69 -15.18 0.98
CA ALA A 244 -0.46 -14.70 0.34
C ALA A 244 0.54 -14.06 1.32
N VAL A 245 0.05 -13.25 2.27
CA VAL A 245 0.89 -12.66 3.32
C VAL A 245 1.44 -13.74 4.26
N GLY A 246 0.62 -14.74 4.61
CA GLY A 246 1.04 -15.88 5.41
C GLY A 246 2.14 -16.69 4.73
N SER A 247 1.93 -17.10 3.48
CA SER A 247 2.92 -17.84 2.69
C SER A 247 4.24 -17.06 2.55
N LYS A 248 4.19 -15.74 2.37
CA LYS A 248 5.41 -14.89 2.35
C LYS A 248 6.23 -15.03 3.65
N ILE A 249 5.57 -15.03 4.81
CA ILE A 249 6.25 -15.14 6.11
C ILE A 249 6.80 -16.55 6.29
N GLU A 250 6.01 -17.57 5.98
CA GLU A 250 6.33 -18.99 6.18
C GLU A 250 7.46 -19.45 5.24
N GLU A 251 7.40 -19.14 3.94
CA GLU A 251 8.41 -19.53 2.94
C GLU A 251 9.78 -18.91 3.25
N LEU A 252 9.82 -17.61 3.56
CA LEU A 252 11.06 -16.93 3.93
C LEU A 252 11.53 -17.35 5.33
N GLY A 253 10.60 -17.60 6.25
CA GLY A 253 10.88 -18.14 7.58
C GLY A 253 11.58 -19.50 7.52
N GLU A 254 11.13 -20.39 6.65
CA GLU A 254 11.76 -21.70 6.45
C GLU A 254 13.14 -21.59 5.81
N ALA A 255 13.33 -20.70 4.83
CA ALA A 255 14.65 -20.42 4.26
C ALA A 255 15.64 -19.89 5.33
N LEU A 256 15.18 -18.97 6.19
CA LEU A 256 15.98 -18.44 7.30
C LEU A 256 16.28 -19.52 8.35
N LYS A 257 15.28 -20.34 8.70
CA LYS A 257 15.41 -21.46 9.64
C LYS A 257 16.52 -22.42 9.20
N ASN A 258 16.50 -22.83 7.93
CA ASN A 258 17.46 -23.76 7.36
C ASN A 258 18.88 -23.18 7.32
N HIS A 259 19.03 -21.92 6.91
CA HIS A 259 20.34 -21.28 6.80
C HIS A 259 20.99 -21.03 8.18
N PHE A 260 20.21 -20.53 9.14
CA PHE A 260 20.73 -20.23 10.49
C PHE A 260 20.70 -21.44 11.44
N HIS A 261 20.26 -22.61 10.96
CA HIS A 261 20.16 -23.85 11.73
C HIS A 261 19.31 -23.67 13.01
N ILE A 262 18.19 -22.97 12.87
CA ILE A 262 17.26 -22.72 13.98
C ILE A 262 16.42 -24.00 14.21
N GLU A 263 16.41 -24.50 15.44
CA GLU A 263 15.69 -25.74 15.77
C GLU A 263 14.17 -25.59 15.57
N GLU A 264 13.57 -24.58 16.22
CA GLU A 264 12.13 -24.33 16.20
C GLU A 264 11.79 -22.86 16.42
N PHE A 265 10.67 -22.40 15.86
CA PHE A 265 10.10 -21.10 16.16
C PHE A 265 9.06 -21.21 17.28
N THR A 266 9.13 -20.30 18.24
CA THR A 266 8.12 -20.17 19.29
C THR A 266 7.05 -19.16 18.88
N SER A 267 5.84 -19.33 19.39
CA SER A 267 4.75 -18.34 19.22
C SER A 267 5.14 -16.98 19.80
N VAL A 268 4.91 -15.90 19.05
CA VAL A 268 5.18 -14.52 19.51
C VAL A 268 4.37 -14.12 20.75
N SER A 269 3.25 -14.79 21.02
CA SER A 269 2.31 -14.46 22.09
C SER A 269 2.46 -15.28 23.35
N PHE A 270 3.25 -16.36 23.32
CA PHE A 270 3.41 -17.23 24.48
C PHE A 270 4.43 -16.67 25.46
N PRO A 271 4.10 -16.61 26.76
CA PRO A 271 5.05 -16.19 27.76
C PRO A 271 6.22 -17.17 27.88
N ALA A 272 7.45 -16.67 27.78
CA ALA A 272 8.67 -17.45 27.98
C ALA A 272 9.66 -16.65 28.84
N GLN A 273 10.23 -17.32 29.85
CA GLN A 273 11.28 -16.74 30.70
C GLN A 273 12.67 -16.87 30.07
N GLU A 274 12.88 -17.92 29.27
CA GLU A 274 14.09 -18.12 28.49
C GLU A 274 14.07 -17.33 27.19
N THR A 275 15.24 -17.22 26.55
CA THR A 275 15.34 -16.61 25.23
C THR A 275 14.74 -17.54 24.20
N VAL A 276 13.78 -17.04 23.43
CA VAL A 276 13.08 -17.75 22.39
C VAL A 276 13.32 -17.10 21.03
N THR A 277 13.26 -17.92 19.99
CA THR A 277 13.39 -17.49 18.60
C THR A 277 12.01 -17.42 17.98
N VAL A 278 11.65 -16.27 17.43
CA VAL A 278 10.32 -16.00 16.87
C VAL A 278 10.41 -15.57 15.42
N LEU A 279 9.43 -16.00 14.63
CA LEU A 279 9.22 -15.60 13.23
C LEU A 279 8.05 -14.62 13.16
N GLY A 280 8.18 -13.60 12.32
CA GLY A 280 7.04 -12.74 12.01
C GLY A 280 7.36 -11.64 11.01
N GLN A 281 6.38 -10.77 10.82
CA GLN A 281 6.44 -9.59 9.97
C GLN A 281 6.38 -8.32 10.81
N ILE A 282 7.21 -7.36 10.49
CA ILE A 282 7.20 -6.04 11.13
C ILE A 282 5.95 -5.27 10.69
N GLY A 283 5.22 -4.77 11.68
CA GLY A 283 4.11 -3.83 11.50
C GLY A 283 4.31 -2.54 12.29
N CYS A 284 3.35 -1.63 12.14
CA CYS A 284 3.21 -0.42 12.95
C CYS A 284 1.93 -0.53 13.78
N ASP A 285 1.98 -0.11 15.04
CA ASP A 285 0.79 -0.05 15.92
C ASP A 285 -0.20 1.08 15.57
N SER A 286 0.15 1.92 14.59
CA SER A 286 -0.58 3.09 14.15
C SER A 286 -0.46 3.27 12.64
N ASN A 287 -1.34 4.09 12.06
CA ASN A 287 -1.32 4.39 10.62
C ASN A 287 -0.22 5.38 10.21
N GLY A 288 0.50 5.96 11.17
CA GLY A 288 1.56 6.93 10.91
C GLY A 288 2.92 6.29 10.61
N LYS A 289 3.96 7.12 10.49
CA LYS A 289 5.33 6.66 10.24
C LYS A 289 5.85 5.72 11.35
N LEU A 290 6.37 4.56 10.95
CA LEU A 290 7.03 3.60 11.84
C LEU A 290 8.20 4.26 12.60
N ASN A 291 8.23 4.08 13.92
CA ASN A 291 9.30 4.53 14.80
C ASN A 291 9.69 3.42 15.79
N SER A 292 10.79 3.62 16.53
CA SER A 292 11.36 2.58 17.40
C SER A 292 10.47 2.15 18.57
N LYS A 293 9.38 2.89 18.86
CA LYS A 293 8.42 2.58 19.92
C LYS A 293 7.11 1.99 19.39
N SER A 294 6.83 2.17 18.10
CA SER A 294 5.60 1.69 17.45
C SER A 294 5.78 0.36 16.71
N VAL A 295 6.93 -0.29 16.86
CA VAL A 295 7.22 -1.57 16.20
C VAL A 295 6.40 -2.70 16.85
N ILE A 296 5.62 -3.38 16.01
CA ILE A 296 4.95 -4.63 16.36
C ILE A 296 5.49 -5.75 15.48
N LEU A 297 5.44 -6.98 16.01
CA LEU A 297 5.73 -8.20 15.28
C LEU A 297 4.44 -9.01 15.16
N GLU A 298 3.97 -9.17 13.92
CA GLU A 298 2.88 -10.08 13.58
C GLU A 298 3.47 -11.45 13.30
N GLY A 299 3.15 -12.43 14.14
CA GLY A 299 3.59 -13.80 13.94
C GLY A 299 2.88 -14.45 12.75
N ASP A 300 3.49 -15.49 12.21
CA ASP A 300 2.92 -16.31 11.16
C ASP A 300 1.67 -17.09 11.62
N ARG A 301 1.00 -17.76 10.69
CA ARG A 301 -0.23 -18.50 11.00
C ARG A 301 0.07 -19.84 11.66
N GLU A 302 1.09 -20.56 11.17
CA GLU A 302 1.45 -21.89 11.63
C GLU A 302 1.85 -21.92 13.11
N HIS A 303 2.76 -21.02 13.52
CA HIS A 303 3.33 -21.04 14.88
C HIS A 303 2.60 -20.07 15.83
N SER A 304 2.10 -18.94 15.30
CA SER A 304 1.57 -17.85 16.12
C SER A 304 0.08 -17.53 15.89
N SER A 305 -0.60 -18.23 14.99
CA SER A 305 -2.01 -17.96 14.63
C SER A 305 -2.29 -16.51 14.20
N GLY A 306 -1.29 -15.81 13.64
CA GLY A 306 -1.43 -14.40 13.23
C GLY A 306 -1.49 -13.40 14.38
N MET A 307 -1.09 -13.80 15.59
CA MET A 307 -1.10 -12.91 16.74
C MET A 307 0.01 -11.87 16.66
N GLN A 308 -0.20 -10.72 17.30
CA GLN A 308 0.73 -9.59 17.28
C GLN A 308 1.27 -9.29 18.66
N VAL A 309 2.54 -8.89 18.74
CA VAL A 309 3.18 -8.43 19.98
C VAL A 309 4.02 -7.17 19.73
N PRO A 310 3.94 -6.14 20.59
CA PRO A 310 4.88 -5.02 20.57
C PRO A 310 6.32 -5.48 20.82
N VAL A 311 7.26 -4.90 20.08
CA VAL A 311 8.69 -5.22 20.17
C VAL A 311 9.43 -4.10 20.89
N ASP A 312 10.19 -4.46 21.94
CA ASP A 312 11.19 -3.59 22.52
C ASP A 312 12.52 -3.75 21.78
N LEU A 313 13.03 -2.64 21.24
CA LEU A 313 14.31 -2.59 20.54
C LEU A 313 15.44 -2.03 21.40
N SER A 314 15.20 -1.74 22.70
CA SER A 314 16.18 -1.09 23.58
C SER A 314 17.48 -1.86 23.75
N GLU A 315 17.43 -3.21 23.69
CA GLU A 315 18.61 -4.08 23.83
C GLU A 315 19.30 -4.38 22.49
N LEU A 316 18.70 -3.99 21.35
CA LEU A 316 19.32 -4.15 20.04
C LEU A 316 20.31 -3.01 19.77
N LYS A 317 21.57 -3.38 19.52
CA LYS A 317 22.63 -2.41 19.20
C LYS A 317 22.49 -1.84 17.79
N GLU A 318 22.15 -2.70 16.84
CA GLU A 318 22.05 -2.39 15.42
C GLU A 318 20.80 -3.08 14.86
N TYR A 319 20.00 -2.34 14.10
CA TYR A 319 18.82 -2.87 13.43
C TYR A 319 18.45 -1.99 12.24
N SER A 320 17.75 -2.61 11.28
CA SER A 320 17.13 -1.94 10.14
C SER A 320 15.79 -2.61 9.90
N LEU A 321 14.72 -1.88 10.21
CA LEU A 321 13.34 -2.38 10.17
C LEU A 321 12.47 -1.55 9.24
N PHE A 322 11.55 -2.18 8.50
CA PHE A 322 10.51 -1.49 7.74
C PHE A 322 9.19 -2.28 7.76
N PRO A 323 8.02 -1.62 7.63
CA PRO A 323 6.73 -2.31 7.61
C PRO A 323 6.66 -3.36 6.49
N GLY A 324 6.16 -4.54 6.80
CA GLY A 324 6.06 -5.67 5.86
C GLY A 324 7.32 -6.54 5.77
N GLN A 325 8.42 -6.17 6.43
CA GLN A 325 9.65 -6.96 6.48
C GLN A 325 9.44 -8.24 7.30
N VAL A 326 9.73 -9.39 6.69
CA VAL A 326 9.80 -10.67 7.41
C VAL A 326 11.13 -10.74 8.15
N VAL A 327 11.06 -11.07 9.43
CA VAL A 327 12.22 -11.11 10.32
C VAL A 327 12.16 -12.33 11.22
N VAL A 328 13.34 -12.76 11.64
CA VAL A 328 13.51 -13.67 12.77
C VAL A 328 14.22 -12.91 13.87
N MET A 329 13.72 -13.02 15.09
CA MET A 329 14.30 -12.35 16.26
C MET A 329 14.50 -13.34 17.40
N GLU A 330 15.56 -13.14 18.19
CA GLU A 330 15.72 -13.79 19.50
C GLU A 330 15.48 -12.79 20.61
N GLY A 331 14.82 -13.22 21.66
CA GLY A 331 14.49 -12.35 22.77
C GLY A 331 13.65 -13.04 23.82
N THR A 332 13.14 -12.26 24.76
CA THR A 332 12.31 -12.78 25.84
C THR A 332 10.94 -12.12 25.82
N ASN A 333 9.88 -12.92 25.98
CA ASN A 333 8.52 -12.43 26.21
C ASN A 333 8.02 -12.95 27.55
N SER A 334 8.54 -12.42 28.66
CA SER A 334 8.21 -12.94 30.00
C SER A 334 6.73 -12.83 30.39
N THR A 335 5.97 -11.94 29.73
CA THR A 335 4.56 -11.64 30.06
C THR A 335 3.56 -12.09 28.99
N GLY A 336 4.02 -12.51 27.81
CA GLY A 336 3.18 -12.73 26.63
C GLY A 336 2.72 -11.44 25.93
N ARG A 337 3.04 -10.25 26.46
CA ARG A 337 2.48 -8.96 26.00
C ARG A 337 3.48 -8.03 25.32
N LYS A 338 4.77 -8.30 25.46
CA LYS A 338 5.83 -7.45 24.91
C LYS A 338 7.09 -8.30 24.73
N PHE A 339 7.59 -8.35 23.51
CA PHE A 339 8.78 -9.09 23.15
C PHE A 339 10.00 -8.17 23.26
N VAL A 340 10.94 -8.49 24.15
CA VAL A 340 12.19 -7.73 24.27
C VAL A 340 13.23 -8.38 23.37
N ALA A 341 13.52 -7.75 22.23
CA ALA A 341 14.43 -8.28 21.24
C ALA A 341 15.89 -8.10 21.67
N SER A 342 16.64 -9.19 21.64
CA SER A 342 18.07 -9.24 21.97
C SER A 342 18.95 -9.44 20.74
N LYS A 343 18.41 -10.07 19.69
CA LYS A 343 19.09 -10.31 18.42
C LYS A 343 18.10 -10.24 17.26
N LEU A 344 18.52 -9.62 16.17
CA LEU A 344 17.82 -9.61 14.89
C LEU A 344 18.67 -10.40 13.89
N TYR A 345 18.10 -11.41 13.25
CA TYR A 345 18.79 -12.15 12.19
C TYR A 345 18.91 -11.31 10.91
N GLU A 346 20.06 -11.40 10.25
CA GLU A 346 20.30 -10.70 8.99
C GLU A 346 19.52 -11.37 7.84
N GLY A 347 19.02 -10.55 6.90
CA GLY A 347 18.36 -11.05 5.71
C GLY A 347 19.34 -11.79 4.79
N ILE A 348 18.88 -12.88 4.17
CA ILE A 348 19.71 -13.69 3.27
C ILE A 348 19.32 -13.37 1.82
N PRO A 349 20.28 -13.01 0.94
CA PRO A 349 19.99 -12.83 -0.47
C PRO A 349 19.79 -14.18 -1.16
N LEU A 350 19.00 -14.18 -2.24
CA LEU A 350 18.95 -15.33 -3.14
C LEU A 350 20.33 -15.59 -3.77
N PRO A 351 20.66 -16.85 -4.07
CA PRO A 351 21.90 -17.18 -4.78
C PRO A 351 21.93 -16.50 -6.15
N PHE A 352 23.11 -16.09 -6.58
CA PHE A 352 23.31 -15.54 -7.92
C PHE A 352 23.00 -16.58 -9.00
N HIS A 353 22.49 -16.12 -10.14
CA HIS A 353 22.31 -16.96 -11.31
C HIS A 353 23.66 -17.55 -11.75
N GLN A 354 23.71 -18.87 -11.94
CA GLN A 354 24.88 -19.57 -12.44
C GLN A 354 24.77 -19.69 -13.97
N PRO A 355 25.63 -19.02 -14.74
CA PRO A 355 25.59 -19.13 -16.20
C PRO A 355 25.96 -20.55 -16.63
N ASN A 356 25.28 -21.07 -17.64
CA ASN A 356 25.70 -22.31 -18.29
C ASN A 356 27.06 -22.06 -18.97
N MET A 357 28.09 -22.80 -18.55
CA MET A 357 29.48 -22.65 -19.02
C MET A 357 29.66 -23.00 -20.51
N ASP A 358 28.60 -23.35 -21.22
CA ASP A 358 28.58 -23.69 -22.65
C ASP A 358 28.40 -22.45 -23.57
N SER A 359 28.22 -21.25 -23.01
CA SER A 359 28.12 -20.03 -23.83
C SER A 359 29.51 -19.56 -24.28
N GLU A 360 29.77 -19.69 -25.59
CA GLU A 360 30.88 -19.08 -26.31
C GLU A 360 31.11 -17.61 -25.90
N ASP A 361 32.37 -17.13 -26.05
CA ASP A 361 32.83 -15.76 -25.77
C ASP A 361 31.75 -14.69 -26.06
N CYS A 362 31.02 -14.29 -25.02
CA CYS A 362 29.99 -13.27 -25.15
C CYS A 362 30.69 -11.92 -25.34
N ALA A 363 30.59 -11.35 -26.54
CA ALA A 363 31.12 -10.03 -26.83
C ALA A 363 30.52 -8.99 -25.87
N GLN A 364 31.32 -7.98 -25.51
CA GLN A 364 30.88 -6.87 -24.65
C GLN A 364 29.55 -6.28 -25.14
N GLN A 365 28.57 -6.20 -24.24
CA GLN A 365 27.24 -5.65 -24.51
C GLN A 365 27.07 -4.29 -23.82
N MET A 366 26.42 -3.35 -24.50
CA MET A 366 26.04 -2.05 -23.95
C MET A 366 24.52 -1.97 -23.74
N ILE A 367 24.09 -1.65 -22.53
CA ILE A 367 22.67 -1.46 -22.19
C ILE A 367 22.45 -0.01 -21.79
N ILE A 368 21.43 0.64 -22.37
CA ILE A 368 20.90 1.92 -21.89
C ILE A 368 19.62 1.67 -21.11
N ALA A 369 19.53 2.22 -19.90
CA ALA A 369 18.30 2.22 -19.11
C ALA A 369 17.82 3.67 -18.90
N ALA A 370 16.54 3.92 -19.10
CA ALA A 370 15.91 5.21 -18.84
C ALA A 370 14.52 5.02 -18.22
N CYS A 371 14.12 5.94 -17.36
CA CYS A 371 12.83 5.92 -16.68
C CYS A 371 12.13 7.26 -16.88
N GLY A 372 10.82 7.22 -17.08
CA GLY A 372 10.01 8.42 -17.18
C GLY A 372 9.97 9.24 -15.88
N PRO A 373 9.38 10.44 -15.91
CA PRO A 373 8.61 10.99 -17.03
C PRO A 373 9.45 11.42 -18.24
N PHE A 374 8.94 11.15 -19.44
CA PHE A 374 9.61 11.50 -20.71
C PHE A 374 9.17 12.86 -21.30
N THR A 375 8.41 13.64 -20.54
CA THR A 375 8.00 15.01 -20.88
C THR A 375 8.10 15.89 -19.64
N THR A 376 8.29 17.19 -19.82
CA THR A 376 8.31 18.15 -18.71
C THR A 376 6.91 18.44 -18.20
N SER A 377 6.77 18.89 -16.95
CA SER A 377 5.47 19.14 -16.32
C SER A 377 4.63 20.26 -16.96
N ASP A 378 5.23 21.08 -17.81
CA ASP A 378 4.61 22.23 -18.46
C ASP A 378 4.25 21.97 -19.93
N THR A 379 4.70 20.85 -20.52
CA THR A 379 4.49 20.55 -21.94
C THR A 379 4.23 19.08 -22.21
N ILE A 380 3.58 18.80 -23.35
CA ILE A 380 3.35 17.45 -23.86
C ILE A 380 4.13 17.22 -25.17
N THR A 381 5.24 17.94 -25.36
CA THR A 381 6.03 17.89 -26.61
C THR A 381 6.96 16.69 -26.66
N TYR A 382 7.20 16.03 -25.52
CA TYR A 382 8.10 14.87 -25.40
C TYR A 382 9.53 15.15 -25.89
N ASP A 383 10.02 16.38 -25.68
CA ASP A 383 11.36 16.76 -26.15
C ASP A 383 12.47 15.93 -25.49
N ALA A 384 12.29 15.52 -24.22
CA ALA A 384 13.21 14.62 -23.56
C ALA A 384 13.22 13.21 -24.15
N LEU A 385 12.07 12.72 -24.63
CA LEU A 385 11.99 11.45 -25.36
C LEU A 385 12.73 11.51 -26.69
N LYS A 386 12.57 12.62 -27.44
CA LYS A 386 13.28 12.83 -28.71
C LYS A 386 14.78 12.86 -28.50
N ASP A 387 15.25 13.60 -27.49
CA ASP A 387 16.66 13.64 -27.12
C ASP A 387 17.20 12.26 -26.72
N LEU A 388 16.39 11.43 -26.04
CA LEU A 388 16.75 10.06 -25.73
C LEU A 388 16.87 9.18 -26.99
N VAL A 389 15.95 9.32 -27.94
CA VAL A 389 16.02 8.63 -29.24
C VAL A 389 17.30 9.03 -30.00
N ASP A 390 17.66 10.31 -29.99
CA ASP A 390 18.91 10.79 -30.58
C ASP A 390 20.15 10.13 -29.93
N VAL A 391 20.14 9.97 -28.60
CA VAL A 391 21.22 9.29 -27.86
C VAL A 391 21.29 7.81 -28.26
N ILE A 392 20.15 7.12 -28.34
CA ILE A 392 20.09 5.71 -28.75
C ILE A 392 20.65 5.54 -30.16
N ASN A 393 20.28 6.42 -31.10
CA ASN A 393 20.78 6.38 -32.47
C ASN A 393 22.27 6.68 -32.58
N ARG A 394 22.79 7.58 -31.74
CA ARG A 394 24.20 7.95 -31.69
C ARG A 394 25.06 6.83 -31.11
N ASP A 395 24.65 6.28 -29.96
CA ASP A 395 25.48 5.34 -29.18
C ASP A 395 25.22 3.89 -29.56
N ARG A 396 24.12 3.60 -30.28
CA ARG A 396 23.76 2.26 -30.79
C ARG A 396 23.92 1.15 -29.74
N PRO A 397 23.28 1.28 -28.56
CA PRO A 397 23.34 0.24 -27.55
C PRO A 397 22.77 -1.07 -28.07
N ASP A 398 23.16 -2.16 -27.42
CA ASP A 398 22.65 -3.49 -27.73
C ASP A 398 21.22 -3.70 -27.19
N VAL A 399 20.91 -3.10 -26.04
CA VAL A 399 19.58 -3.13 -25.43
C VAL A 399 19.20 -1.76 -24.86
N CYS A 400 17.94 -1.38 -25.02
CA CYS A 400 17.33 -0.24 -24.33
C CYS A 400 16.22 -0.73 -23.39
N ILE A 401 16.35 -0.44 -22.09
CA ILE A 401 15.32 -0.71 -21.08
C ILE A 401 14.63 0.61 -20.74
N LEU A 402 13.39 0.77 -21.18
CA LEU A 402 12.60 1.99 -20.97
C LEU A 402 11.47 1.73 -19.98
N LEU A 403 11.54 2.38 -18.83
CA LEU A 403 10.56 2.29 -17.76
C LEU A 403 9.59 3.47 -17.85
N GLY A 404 8.31 3.21 -17.59
CA GLY A 404 7.30 4.26 -17.51
C GLY A 404 7.56 5.27 -16.37
N PRO A 405 6.72 6.31 -16.25
CA PRO A 405 5.52 6.53 -17.06
C PRO A 405 5.84 7.13 -18.43
N PHE A 406 5.25 6.54 -19.48
CA PHE A 406 5.24 7.14 -20.82
C PHE A 406 4.18 8.23 -20.93
N LEU A 407 3.02 8.01 -20.32
CA LEU A 407 2.02 9.03 -20.05
C LEU A 407 1.82 9.08 -18.54
N ASP A 408 2.27 10.16 -17.92
CA ASP A 408 2.21 10.29 -16.48
C ASP A 408 0.81 10.72 -16.04
N SER A 409 0.17 9.90 -15.21
CA SER A 409 -1.15 10.19 -14.67
C SER A 409 -1.16 11.45 -13.81
N LYS A 410 0.00 11.83 -13.25
CA LYS A 410 0.21 13.03 -12.43
C LYS A 410 0.59 14.27 -13.24
N HIS A 411 0.65 14.17 -14.57
CA HIS A 411 0.92 15.33 -15.41
C HIS A 411 -0.30 16.27 -15.40
N GLU A 412 -0.08 17.58 -15.24
CA GLU A 412 -1.14 18.59 -15.04
C GLU A 412 -2.23 18.53 -16.11
N GLN A 413 -1.85 18.36 -17.39
CA GLN A 413 -2.82 18.25 -18.49
C GLN A 413 -3.58 16.91 -18.51
N VAL A 414 -3.01 15.86 -17.93
CA VAL A 414 -3.64 14.53 -17.81
C VAL A 414 -4.65 14.54 -16.67
N GLU A 415 -4.25 15.00 -15.48
CA GLU A 415 -5.13 15.11 -14.30
C GLU A 415 -6.34 16.00 -14.58
N ASN A 416 -6.13 17.13 -15.25
CA ASN A 416 -7.19 18.09 -15.58
C ASN A 416 -7.97 17.75 -16.86
N LEU A 417 -7.73 16.59 -17.48
CA LEU A 417 -8.40 16.13 -18.69
C LEU A 417 -8.36 17.16 -19.85
N GLN A 418 -7.22 17.82 -20.03
CA GLN A 418 -7.02 18.88 -21.02
C GLN A 418 -6.53 18.35 -22.37
N LEU A 419 -6.28 17.05 -22.48
CA LEU A 419 -5.84 16.41 -23.72
C LEU A 419 -6.99 16.33 -24.72
N THR A 420 -6.69 16.62 -26.00
CA THR A 420 -7.66 16.52 -27.10
C THR A 420 -7.75 15.13 -27.73
N VAL A 421 -6.96 14.17 -27.22
CA VAL A 421 -6.84 12.79 -27.69
C VAL A 421 -6.94 11.84 -26.50
N THR A 422 -7.21 10.57 -26.75
CA THR A 422 -7.32 9.55 -25.70
C THR A 422 -5.95 9.21 -25.10
N PHE A 423 -5.92 8.76 -23.83
CA PHE A 423 -4.69 8.33 -23.17
C PHE A 423 -3.96 7.21 -23.93
N GLU A 424 -4.73 6.27 -24.49
CA GLU A 424 -4.23 5.17 -25.30
C GLU A 424 -3.54 5.67 -26.58
N GLU A 425 -4.10 6.69 -27.25
CA GLU A 425 -3.49 7.28 -28.44
C GLU A 425 -2.18 7.99 -28.13
N VAL A 426 -2.10 8.72 -27.00
CA VAL A 426 -0.85 9.36 -26.56
C VAL A 426 0.21 8.31 -26.25
N PHE A 427 -0.16 7.25 -25.52
CA PHE A 427 0.75 6.14 -25.21
C PHE A 427 1.28 5.47 -26.49
N LYS A 428 0.39 5.13 -27.43
CA LYS A 428 0.76 4.57 -28.73
C LYS A 428 1.65 5.51 -29.55
N SER A 429 1.41 6.82 -29.50
CA SER A 429 2.25 7.83 -30.14
C SER A 429 3.68 7.85 -29.57
N CYS A 430 3.82 7.74 -28.25
CA CYS A 430 5.12 7.63 -27.59
C CYS A 430 5.87 6.36 -28.01
N LEU A 431 5.18 5.21 -28.00
CA LEU A 431 5.76 3.93 -28.46
C LEU A 431 6.19 4.02 -29.93
N LYS A 432 5.35 4.61 -30.78
CA LYS A 432 5.66 4.80 -32.20
C LYS A 432 6.90 5.68 -32.39
N MET A 433 7.02 6.78 -31.65
CA MET A 433 8.20 7.65 -31.68
C MET A 433 9.48 6.88 -31.33
N ILE A 434 9.43 6.01 -30.33
CA ILE A 434 10.59 5.19 -29.91
C ILE A 434 10.92 4.14 -30.97
N ILE A 435 9.92 3.37 -31.42
CA ILE A 435 10.11 2.23 -32.33
C ILE A 435 10.56 2.70 -33.72
N GLU A 436 9.91 3.74 -34.27
CA GLU A 436 10.27 4.28 -35.57
C GLU A 436 11.54 5.12 -35.50
N GLY A 437 11.73 5.86 -34.40
CA GLY A 437 12.87 6.73 -34.19
C GLY A 437 14.18 5.98 -33.98
N THR A 438 14.15 4.73 -33.48
CA THR A 438 15.35 3.91 -33.23
C THR A 438 15.52 2.77 -34.24
N ARG A 439 14.76 2.79 -35.35
CA ARG A 439 14.90 1.78 -36.40
C ARG A 439 16.27 1.93 -37.09
N PRO A 440 17.06 0.84 -37.20
CA PRO A 440 18.43 0.89 -37.72
C PRO A 440 18.54 1.21 -39.21
#